data_AF-A0AAV8WMF0-F1
#
_entry.id   AF-A0AAV8WMF0-F1
#
_cell.length_a   1.000
_cell.length_b   1.000
_cell.length_c   1.000
_cell.angle_alpha   90.00
_cell.angle_beta   90.00
_cell.angle_gamma   90.00
#
_symmetry.space_group_name_H-M   'P 1'
#
loop_
_entity.id
_entity.type
_entity.pdbx_description
1 polymer ?
#
loop_
_entity_poly.entity_id
_entity_poly.type
_entity_poly.pdbx_seq_one_letter_code
_entity_poly.pdbx_strand_id
1 'polypeptide(L)'
;MALIGLGRQLRDASNPFQLTDFEFIRLFRAERETARYLVNRIQGQLLPSRSDGLTPQMKVLITLRFLGFGSYQRVIGQGFYISVSQPTVSRCIRLICDERFNVNANFPGSVHDQFIFNASQVKQEMRRLHRDRIGKYFLLGDSGYALDKYMLIPVLNALLDTAEERYTRRHSQ
;
A
#
# COMPACT_ATOMS: atom_id res chain seq x y z
N MET A 1 -1.18 -20.68 -22.10
CA MET A 1 0.04 -21.16 -21.40
C MET A 1 1.03 -20.00 -21.21
N ALA A 2 0.70 -18.99 -20.38
CA ALA A 2 1.61 -17.88 -20.07
C ALA A 2 1.20 -17.11 -18.79
N LEU A 3 0.84 -17.80 -17.70
CA LEU A 3 0.37 -17.16 -16.45
C LEU A 3 1.31 -17.36 -15.24
N ILE A 4 2.50 -17.93 -15.45
CA ILE A 4 3.42 -18.33 -14.36
C ILE A 4 4.59 -17.32 -14.18
N GLY A 5 4.73 -16.31 -15.04
CA GLY A 5 5.95 -15.48 -15.12
C GLY A 5 6.00 -14.15 -14.33
N LEU A 6 4.87 -13.54 -13.98
CA LEU A 6 4.87 -12.13 -13.52
C LEU A 6 5.29 -11.92 -12.05
N GLY A 7 5.02 -12.88 -11.16
CA GLY A 7 5.44 -12.79 -9.75
C GLY A 7 6.96 -12.75 -9.54
N ARG A 8 7.72 -13.11 -10.59
CA ARG A 8 9.18 -13.07 -10.66
C ARG A 8 9.70 -11.72 -11.17
N GLN A 9 8.93 -10.98 -11.99
CA GLN A 9 9.39 -9.73 -12.64
C GLN A 9 9.61 -8.55 -11.67
N LEU A 10 8.84 -8.43 -10.58
CA LEU A 10 9.10 -7.39 -9.56
C LEU A 10 10.19 -7.79 -8.54
N ARG A 11 10.55 -9.08 -8.49
CA ARG A 11 11.69 -9.57 -7.68
C ARG A 11 13.01 -9.38 -8.42
N ASP A 12 12.99 -9.47 -9.76
CA ASP A 12 14.21 -9.67 -10.56
C ASP A 12 14.75 -8.43 -11.30
N ALA A 13 14.08 -7.26 -11.38
CA ALA A 13 14.70 -5.93 -11.70
C ALA A 13 13.72 -4.84 -12.16
N SER A 14 12.43 -5.11 -12.38
CA SER A 14 11.53 -4.06 -12.91
C SER A 14 11.26 -3.00 -11.85
N ASN A 15 11.62 -1.75 -12.14
CA ASN A 15 11.31 -0.62 -11.27
C ASN A 15 9.78 -0.46 -11.21
N PRO A 16 9.10 -0.66 -10.05
CA PRO A 16 7.65 -0.55 -9.94
C PRO A 16 7.13 0.85 -10.33
N PHE A 17 7.96 1.89 -10.27
CA PHE A 17 7.63 3.22 -10.77
C PHE A 17 7.62 3.35 -12.30
N GLN A 18 7.80 2.25 -13.05
CA GLN A 18 7.60 2.20 -14.51
C GLN A 18 6.23 1.63 -14.91
N LEU A 19 5.45 1.10 -13.97
CA LEU A 19 4.07 0.66 -14.21
C LEU A 19 3.20 1.83 -14.71
N THR A 20 2.05 1.57 -15.33
CA THR A 20 1.05 2.62 -15.59
C THR A 20 0.46 3.16 -14.28
N ASP A 21 -0.11 4.37 -14.28
CA ASP A 21 -0.72 4.94 -13.05
C ASP A 21 -1.86 4.07 -12.52
N PHE A 22 -2.68 3.54 -13.44
CA PHE A 22 -3.72 2.55 -13.16
C PHE A 22 -3.16 1.33 -12.42
N GLU A 23 -2.16 0.66 -12.99
CA GLU A 23 -1.57 -0.55 -12.38
C GLU A 23 -0.90 -0.22 -11.04
N PHE A 24 -0.22 0.92 -10.96
CA PHE A 24 0.47 1.35 -9.75
C PHE A 24 -0.52 1.59 -8.61
N ILE A 25 -1.58 2.37 -8.87
CA ILE A 25 -2.63 2.68 -7.91
C ILE A 25 -3.34 1.41 -7.47
N ARG A 26 -3.69 0.53 -8.42
CA ARG A 26 -4.34 -0.74 -8.12
C ARG A 26 -3.48 -1.66 -7.25
N LEU A 27 -2.16 -1.66 -7.43
CA LEU A 27 -1.25 -2.51 -6.66
C LEU A 27 -0.86 -1.93 -5.31
N PHE A 28 -0.52 -0.64 -5.25
CA PHE A 28 0.07 -0.01 -4.07
C PHE A 28 -0.90 0.89 -3.31
N ARG A 29 -2.10 1.10 -3.85
CA ARG A 29 -3.18 1.86 -3.20
C ARG A 29 -2.75 3.29 -2.84
N ALA A 30 -1.91 3.87 -3.68
CA ALA A 30 -1.39 5.21 -3.55
C ALA A 30 -1.10 5.79 -4.94
N GLU A 31 -1.29 7.09 -5.10
CA GLU A 31 -0.81 7.79 -6.28
C GLU A 31 0.72 7.70 -6.39
N ARG A 32 1.25 7.67 -7.62
CA ARG A 32 2.69 7.46 -7.87
C ARG A 32 3.55 8.48 -7.13
N GLU A 33 3.17 9.75 -7.16
CA GLU A 33 3.92 10.82 -6.49
C GLU A 33 3.85 10.70 -4.96
N THR A 34 2.69 10.32 -4.41
CA THR A 34 2.53 10.03 -2.98
C THR A 34 3.47 8.90 -2.57
N ALA A 35 3.46 7.79 -3.31
CA ALA A 35 4.31 6.64 -3.02
C ALA A 35 5.79 6.98 -3.15
N ARG A 36 6.20 7.76 -4.17
CA ARG A 36 7.59 8.19 -4.35
C ARG A 36 8.06 9.06 -3.19
N TYR A 37 7.23 10.02 -2.76
CA TYR A 37 7.53 10.84 -1.59
C TYR A 37 7.73 9.97 -0.34
N LEU A 38 6.79 9.05 -0.07
CA LEU A 38 6.84 8.18 1.11
C LEU A 38 8.07 7.25 1.06
N VAL A 39 8.37 6.67 -0.10
CA VAL A 39 9.60 5.90 -0.32
C VAL A 39 10.81 6.75 0.02
N ASN A 40 10.94 7.96 -0.51
CA ASN A 40 12.09 8.82 -0.27
C ASN A 40 12.26 9.21 1.20
N ARG A 41 11.16 9.41 1.93
CA ARG A 41 11.21 9.81 3.35
C ARG A 41 11.48 8.65 4.30
N ILE A 42 10.96 7.46 3.99
CA ILE A 42 11.02 6.29 4.88
C ILE A 42 12.26 5.44 4.59
N GLN A 43 12.64 5.28 3.31
CA GLN A 43 13.69 4.33 2.92
C GLN A 43 15.05 4.62 3.56
N GLY A 44 15.38 5.89 3.82
CA GLY A 44 16.65 6.29 4.44
C GLY A 44 16.80 5.83 5.90
N GLN A 45 15.71 5.42 6.54
CA GLN A 45 15.69 4.90 7.90
C GLN A 45 15.72 3.37 7.93
N LEU A 46 15.56 2.72 6.77
CA LEU A 46 15.55 1.28 6.67
C LEU A 46 16.99 0.77 6.58
N LEU A 47 17.42 0.01 7.59
CA LEU A 47 18.71 -0.66 7.53
C LEU A 47 18.77 -1.58 6.30
N PRO A 48 19.89 -1.60 5.55
CA PRO A 48 20.08 -2.54 4.45
C PRO A 48 20.03 -3.96 5.00
N SER A 49 18.96 -4.69 4.74
CA SER A 49 18.86 -6.10 5.12
C SER A 49 19.05 -6.97 3.89
N ARG A 50 20.21 -7.63 3.81
CA ARG A 50 20.56 -8.55 2.70
C ARG A 50 19.81 -9.87 2.74
N SER A 51 19.14 -10.20 3.85
CA SER A 51 18.61 -11.55 4.09
C SER A 51 17.25 -11.85 3.46
N ASP A 52 16.58 -10.85 2.86
CA ASP A 52 15.23 -11.03 2.30
C ASP A 52 15.06 -10.68 0.83
N GLY A 53 16.12 -10.24 0.15
CA GLY A 53 16.09 -9.95 -1.29
C GLY A 53 15.18 -8.78 -1.68
N LEU A 54 14.70 -7.96 -0.73
CA LEU A 54 13.85 -6.82 -1.00
C LEU A 54 14.59 -5.50 -0.82
N THR A 55 14.47 -4.62 -1.80
CA THR A 55 14.96 -3.24 -1.69
C THR A 55 14.14 -2.46 -0.65
N PRO A 56 14.72 -1.43 0.02
CA PRO A 56 13.97 -0.52 0.90
C PRO A 56 12.71 0.05 0.24
N GLN A 57 12.80 0.41 -1.04
CA GLN A 57 11.66 0.83 -1.86
C GLN A 57 10.54 -0.22 -1.86
N MET A 58 10.85 -1.48 -2.13
CA MET A 58 9.84 -2.53 -2.15
C MET A 58 9.22 -2.76 -0.77
N LYS A 59 9.99 -2.63 0.32
CA LYS A 59 9.46 -2.74 1.69
C LYS A 59 8.40 -1.68 1.97
N VAL A 60 8.66 -0.43 1.58
CA VAL A 60 7.67 0.67 1.68
C VAL A 60 6.44 0.38 0.84
N LEU A 61 6.61 0.00 -0.43
CA LEU A 61 5.50 -0.27 -1.34
C LEU A 61 4.62 -1.46 -0.88
N ILE A 62 5.22 -2.51 -0.32
CA ILE A 62 4.50 -3.64 0.28
C ILE A 62 3.66 -3.18 1.48
N THR A 63 4.21 -2.31 2.33
CA THR A 63 3.47 -1.75 3.47
C THR A 63 2.33 -0.85 3.01
N LEU A 64 2.52 -0.01 1.99
CA LEU A 64 1.42 0.79 1.42
C LEU A 64 0.29 -0.07 0.89
N ARG A 65 0.64 -1.14 0.15
CA ARG A 65 -0.32 -2.12 -0.33
C ARG A 65 -1.10 -2.74 0.82
N PHE A 66 -0.43 -3.14 1.90
CA PHE A 66 -1.08 -3.70 3.07
C PHE A 66 -2.08 -2.72 3.70
N LEU A 67 -1.63 -1.48 3.94
CA LEU A 67 -2.47 -0.43 4.50
C LEU A 67 -3.70 -0.16 3.62
N GLY A 68 -3.57 -0.09 2.30
CA GLY A 68 -4.71 0.23 1.44
C GLY A 68 -5.74 -0.89 1.22
N PHE A 69 -5.39 -2.17 1.43
CA PHE A 69 -6.28 -3.32 1.18
C PHE A 69 -6.96 -3.89 2.43
N GLY A 70 -6.54 -3.49 3.64
CA GLY A 70 -7.25 -3.80 4.88
C GLY A 70 -7.49 -5.28 5.18
N SER A 71 -6.57 -6.18 4.82
CA SER A 71 -6.57 -7.59 5.29
C SER A 71 -5.45 -8.42 4.67
N TYR A 72 -4.90 -9.35 5.45
CA TYR A 72 -3.90 -10.32 5.01
C TYR A 72 -4.37 -11.23 3.86
N GLN A 73 -5.62 -11.69 3.91
CA GLN A 73 -6.16 -12.66 2.95
C GLN A 73 -6.22 -12.10 1.52
N ARG A 74 -6.45 -10.78 1.36
CA ARG A 74 -6.54 -10.13 0.04
C ARG A 74 -5.17 -9.82 -0.56
N VAL A 75 -4.18 -9.49 0.28
CA VAL A 75 -2.80 -9.20 -0.16
C VAL A 75 -2.10 -10.47 -0.69
N ILE A 76 -2.38 -11.63 -0.07
CA ILE A 76 -1.78 -12.92 -0.42
C ILE A 76 -2.60 -13.68 -1.48
N GLY A 77 -3.94 -13.52 -1.51
CA GLY A 77 -4.83 -14.29 -2.39
C GLY A 77 -5.15 -13.69 -3.77
N GLN A 78 -4.98 -12.37 -3.99
CA GLN A 78 -5.45 -11.71 -5.23
C GLN A 78 -4.36 -11.00 -6.06
N GLY A 79 -3.08 -11.13 -5.72
CA GLY A 79 -2.01 -10.34 -6.34
C GLY A 79 -1.18 -11.08 -7.38
N PHE A 80 -1.63 -11.15 -8.64
CA PHE A 80 -0.84 -11.65 -9.78
C PHE A 80 0.52 -10.93 -9.99
N TYR A 81 0.77 -9.80 -9.31
CA TYR A 81 1.89 -8.91 -9.60
C TYR A 81 2.98 -8.83 -8.52
N ILE A 82 2.70 -9.08 -7.24
CA ILE A 82 3.71 -9.06 -6.15
C ILE A 82 3.55 -10.33 -5.32
N SER A 83 4.29 -11.39 -5.68
CA SER A 83 4.33 -12.63 -4.91
C SER A 83 5.32 -12.48 -3.75
N VAL A 84 4.83 -12.00 -2.60
CA VAL A 84 5.56 -11.93 -1.33
C VAL A 84 4.93 -12.84 -0.29
N SER A 85 5.75 -13.51 0.51
CA SER A 85 5.25 -14.40 1.56
C SER A 85 4.66 -13.61 2.72
N GLN A 86 3.71 -14.21 3.44
CA GLN A 86 3.08 -13.62 4.63
C GLN A 86 4.12 -13.16 5.69
N PRO A 87 5.18 -13.94 6.00
CA PRO A 87 6.24 -13.49 6.90
C PRO A 87 6.99 -12.26 6.40
N THR A 88 7.09 -12.08 5.08
CA THR A 88 7.77 -10.93 4.48
C THR A 88 6.93 -9.66 4.62
N VAL A 89 5.61 -9.76 4.38
CA VAL A 89 4.67 -8.66 4.62
C VAL A 89 4.69 -8.25 6.10
N SER A 90 4.62 -9.22 7.02
CA SER A 90 4.71 -8.97 8.47
C SER A 90 6.00 -8.24 8.86
N ARG A 91 7.16 -8.63 8.30
CA ARG A 91 8.43 -7.94 8.53
C ARG A 91 8.43 -6.50 8.02
N CYS A 92 7.85 -6.23 6.85
CA CYS A 92 7.75 -4.87 6.31
C CYS A 92 6.88 -3.97 7.18
N ILE A 93 5.74 -4.48 7.67
CA ILE A 93 4.85 -3.75 8.57
C ILE A 93 5.55 -3.46 9.89
N ARG A 94 6.24 -4.44 10.49
CA ARG A 94 6.99 -4.21 11.73
C ARG A 94 8.06 -3.16 11.60
N LEU A 95 8.72 -3.12 10.44
CA LEU A 95 9.79 -2.19 10.16
C LEU A 95 9.30 -0.75 9.95
N ILE A 96 8.12 -0.56 9.36
CA ILE A 96 7.62 0.77 8.92
C ILE A 96 6.52 1.32 9.83
N CYS A 97 5.78 0.45 10.51
CA CYS A 97 4.67 0.84 11.37
C CYS A 97 5.04 0.76 12.86
N ASP A 98 5.32 -0.43 13.38
CA ASP A 98 5.70 -0.67 14.78
C ASP A 98 6.17 -2.13 14.96
N GLU A 99 7.23 -2.37 15.73
CA GLU A 99 7.75 -3.70 16.02
C GLU A 99 6.72 -4.64 16.69
N ARG A 100 5.76 -4.08 17.42
CA ARG A 100 4.71 -4.78 18.17
C ARG A 100 3.63 -5.36 17.26
N PHE A 101 3.56 -4.95 16.00
CA PHE A 101 2.60 -5.49 15.04
C PHE A 101 3.00 -6.91 14.60
N ASN A 102 2.69 -7.91 15.42
CA ASN A 102 2.76 -9.31 15.03
C ASN A 102 1.47 -9.70 14.32
N VAL A 103 1.40 -9.41 13.03
CA VAL A 103 0.17 -9.71 12.29
C VAL A 103 0.17 -11.17 11.84
N ASN A 104 -0.63 -11.98 12.54
CA ASN A 104 -0.78 -13.41 12.31
C ASN A 104 -2.05 -13.68 11.46
N ALA A 105 -1.89 -14.34 10.32
CA ALA A 105 -2.99 -14.64 9.39
C ALA A 105 -4.02 -15.65 9.92
N ASN A 106 -3.71 -16.35 11.02
CA ASN A 106 -4.62 -17.28 11.68
C ASN A 106 -5.60 -16.59 12.66
N PHE A 107 -5.44 -15.29 12.89
CA PHE A 107 -6.33 -14.47 13.73
C PHE A 107 -6.80 -13.25 12.94
N PRO A 108 -7.82 -13.40 12.08
CA PRO A 108 -8.40 -12.26 11.39
C PRO A 108 -9.01 -11.30 12.43
N GLY A 109 -8.40 -10.12 12.61
CA GLY A 109 -9.03 -9.00 13.33
C GLY A 109 -8.41 -8.55 14.66
N SER A 110 -7.23 -9.00 15.09
CA SER A 110 -6.71 -8.56 16.41
C SER A 110 -6.18 -7.12 16.46
N VAL A 111 -5.86 -6.51 15.31
CA VAL A 111 -5.49 -5.09 15.22
C VAL A 111 -6.23 -4.48 14.04
N HIS A 112 -7.19 -3.59 14.31
CA HIS A 112 -7.99 -2.91 13.29
C HIS A 112 -7.07 -2.18 12.28
N ASP A 113 -7.28 -2.29 10.97
CA ASP A 113 -6.36 -1.71 9.97
C ASP A 113 -6.16 -0.20 10.14
N GLN A 114 -7.24 0.50 10.52
CA GLN A 114 -7.22 1.89 11.00
C GLN A 114 -6.23 2.13 12.16
N PHE A 115 -6.10 1.21 13.11
CA PHE A 115 -5.13 1.30 14.21
C PHE A 115 -3.69 1.19 13.70
N ILE A 116 -3.40 0.20 12.85
CA ILE A 116 -2.07 0.03 12.24
C ILE A 116 -1.70 1.27 11.43
N PHE A 117 -2.63 1.76 10.61
CA PHE A 117 -2.44 2.99 9.86
C PHE A 117 -2.19 4.18 10.79
N ASN A 118 -3.02 4.37 11.82
CA ASN A 118 -2.87 5.50 12.75
C ASN A 118 -1.52 5.51 13.48
N ALA A 119 -0.95 4.34 13.78
CA ALA A 119 0.36 4.19 14.39
C ALA A 119 1.52 4.32 13.38
N SER A 120 1.27 4.14 12.08
CA SER A 120 2.32 4.06 11.07
C SER A 120 3.06 5.38 10.80
N GLN A 121 4.33 5.27 10.40
CA GLN A 121 5.09 6.41 9.86
C GLN A 121 4.44 7.01 8.61
N VAL A 122 3.73 6.18 7.82
CA VAL A 122 2.97 6.62 6.65
C VAL A 122 1.92 7.68 7.06
N LYS A 123 1.15 7.44 8.12
CA LYS A 123 0.18 8.43 8.63
C LYS A 123 0.85 9.73 9.07
N GLN A 124 2.01 9.64 9.72
CA GLN A 124 2.75 10.81 10.18
C GLN A 124 3.17 11.70 8.99
N GLU A 125 3.69 11.08 7.93
CA GLU A 125 4.11 11.78 6.72
C GLU A 125 2.93 12.35 5.91
N MET A 126 1.82 11.61 5.78
CA MET A 126 0.61 12.14 5.12
C MET A 126 0.03 13.35 5.86
N ARG A 127 0.06 13.33 7.21
CA ARG A 127 -0.32 14.48 8.04
C ARG A 127 0.59 15.68 7.82
N ARG A 128 1.89 15.46 7.63
CA ARG A 128 2.87 16.51 7.34
C ARG A 128 2.56 17.19 6.00
N LEU A 129 2.43 16.39 4.93
CA LEU A 129 2.07 16.89 3.60
C LEU A 129 0.80 17.75 3.60
N HIS A 130 -0.24 17.29 4.32
CA HIS A 130 -1.50 18.02 4.41
C HIS A 130 -1.42 19.30 5.22
N ARG A 131 -0.69 19.27 6.34
CA ARG A 131 -0.47 20.46 7.17
C ARG A 131 0.25 21.55 6.39
N ASP A 132 1.27 21.15 5.64
CA ASP A 132 2.13 22.05 4.89
C ASP A 132 1.51 22.46 3.54
N ARG A 133 0.31 21.94 3.21
CA ARG A 133 -0.40 22.12 1.93
C ARG A 133 0.49 21.83 0.71
N ILE A 134 1.40 20.88 0.86
CA ILE A 134 2.30 20.47 -0.22
C ILE A 134 1.52 19.53 -1.12
N GLY A 135 1.20 19.99 -2.32
CA GLY A 135 0.54 19.18 -3.36
C GLY A 135 -0.83 18.62 -2.97
N LYS A 136 -1.34 17.73 -3.81
CA LYS A 136 -2.50 16.88 -3.55
C LYS A 136 -1.95 15.45 -3.51
N TYR A 137 -1.96 14.82 -2.33
CA TYR A 137 -1.42 13.47 -2.14
C TYR A 137 -2.45 12.61 -1.44
N PHE A 138 -2.82 11.48 -2.05
CA PHE A 138 -3.83 10.59 -1.48
C PHE A 138 -3.35 9.14 -1.38
N LEU A 139 -3.88 8.46 -0.37
CA LEU A 139 -3.89 7.00 -0.23
C LEU A 139 -5.31 6.47 -0.49
N LEU A 140 -5.41 5.21 -0.91
CA LEU A 140 -6.68 4.53 -1.17
C LEU A 140 -6.93 3.42 -0.17
N GLY A 141 -7.78 3.71 0.81
CA GLY A 141 -8.26 2.73 1.77
C GLY A 141 -9.32 1.83 1.16
N ASP A 142 -9.65 0.75 1.84
CA ASP A 142 -10.89 0.02 1.62
C ASP A 142 -11.99 0.51 2.57
N SER A 143 -13.11 -0.21 2.63
CA SER A 143 -14.24 0.13 3.49
C SER A 143 -13.95 0.04 4.99
N GLY A 144 -12.82 -0.53 5.40
CA GLY A 144 -12.39 -0.61 6.81
C GLY A 144 -11.75 0.68 7.34
N TYR A 145 -11.52 1.66 6.48
CA TYR A 145 -10.98 2.96 6.84
C TYR A 145 -12.07 4.02 7.00
N ALA A 146 -11.84 5.01 7.85
CA ALA A 146 -12.63 6.23 7.83
C ALA A 146 -12.15 7.16 6.70
N LEU A 147 -13.07 7.85 6.04
CA LEU A 147 -12.72 8.90 5.07
C LEU A 147 -11.93 9.99 5.82
N ASP A 148 -10.74 10.32 5.34
CA ASP A 148 -9.85 11.30 5.96
C ASP A 148 -9.23 12.19 4.87
N LYS A 149 -8.65 13.33 5.25
CA LYS A 149 -8.14 14.35 4.32
C LYS A 149 -7.15 13.81 3.27
N TYR A 150 -6.44 12.73 3.61
CA TYR A 150 -5.46 12.01 2.77
C TYR A 150 -5.84 10.56 2.46
N MET A 151 -7.02 10.10 2.91
CA MET A 151 -7.48 8.71 2.70
C MET A 151 -8.78 8.72 1.92
N LEU A 152 -8.69 8.35 0.65
CA LEU A 152 -9.82 8.16 -0.24
C LEU A 152 -10.31 6.73 -0.13
N ILE A 153 -11.62 6.56 -0.04
CA ILE A 153 -12.26 5.24 -0.03
C ILE A 153 -13.04 5.13 -1.34
N PRO A 154 -12.71 4.17 -2.22
CA PRO A 154 -13.49 3.95 -3.44
C PRO A 154 -14.94 3.58 -3.09
N VAL A 155 -15.89 4.22 -3.76
CA VAL A 155 -17.30 3.84 -3.67
C VAL A 155 -17.50 2.63 -4.59
N LEU A 156 -17.56 1.44 -3.99
CA LEU A 156 -17.84 0.20 -4.70
C LEU A 156 -19.30 0.18 -5.16
N ASN A 157 -19.57 -0.33 -6.37
CA ASN A 157 -20.91 -0.41 -6.97
C ASN A 157 -21.61 0.93 -7.19
N ALA A 158 -20.85 2.02 -7.40
CA ALA A 158 -21.44 3.27 -7.85
C ALA A 158 -22.20 3.09 -9.17
N LEU A 159 -23.41 3.65 -9.27
CA LEU A 159 -24.22 3.59 -10.49
C LEU A 159 -23.50 4.30 -11.65
N LEU A 160 -23.66 3.79 -12.87
CA LEU A 160 -23.09 4.39 -14.08
C LEU A 160 -23.49 5.87 -14.20
N ASP A 161 -22.53 6.71 -14.59
CA ASP A 161 -22.63 8.17 -14.75
C ASP A 161 -22.89 8.99 -13.48
N THR A 162 -22.70 8.40 -12.31
CA THR A 162 -22.77 9.14 -11.04
C THR A 162 -21.48 9.89 -10.70
N ALA A 163 -21.57 10.86 -9.78
CA ALA A 163 -20.40 11.56 -9.27
C ALA A 163 -19.48 10.60 -8.49
N GLU A 164 -20.07 9.63 -7.82
CA GLU A 164 -19.43 8.53 -7.09
C GLU A 164 -18.68 7.62 -8.07
N GLU A 165 -19.28 7.25 -9.21
CA GLU A 165 -18.59 6.46 -10.22
C GLU A 165 -17.44 7.26 -10.85
N ARG A 166 -17.63 8.55 -11.16
CA ARG A 166 -16.54 9.40 -11.65
C ARG A 166 -15.41 9.55 -10.63
N TYR A 167 -15.74 9.65 -9.34
CA TYR A 167 -14.77 9.70 -8.26
C TYR A 167 -13.99 8.39 -8.14
N THR A 168 -14.68 7.25 -8.06
CA THR A 168 -14.07 5.92 -8.05
C THR A 168 -13.26 5.67 -9.32
N ARG A 169 -13.77 6.05 -10.50
CA ARG A 169 -13.08 5.96 -11.79
C ARG A 169 -11.80 6.79 -11.82
N ARG A 170 -11.81 8.01 -11.28
CA ARG A 170 -10.61 8.86 -11.26
C ARG A 170 -9.55 8.39 -10.27
N HIS A 171 -9.93 7.72 -9.19
CA HIS A 171 -9.00 7.43 -8.09
C HIS A 171 -8.79 5.93 -7.83
N SER A 172 -9.51 5.03 -8.49
CA SER A 172 -9.40 3.59 -8.23
C SER A 172 -9.57 2.68 -9.46
N GLN A 173 -9.56 3.25 -10.66
CA GLN A 173 -9.31 2.45 -11.87
C GLN A 173 -7.81 2.23 -11.95
#